data_AF-A0A1V4SIK0-F1
#
_entry.id   AF-A0A1V4SIK0-F1
#
_cell.length_a   1.000
_cell.length_b   1.000
_cell.length_c   1.000
_cell.angle_alpha   90.00
_cell.angle_beta   90.00
_cell.angle_gamma   90.00
#
_symmetry.space_group_name_H-M   'P 1'
#
loop_
_entity.id
_entity.type
_entity.pdbx_description
1 polymer ?
#
loop_
_entity_poly.entity_id
_entity_poly.type
_entity_poly.pdbx_seq_one_letter_code
_entity_poly.pdbx_strand_id
1 'polypeptide(L)'
;MGYRRGKDRVHDELLALKGRIREKKTSYRGLSEATGISVNALNNKINGYTAMDTDEVQKLAAVLDIDANDIVKYFFPSIIAKRNIKI
;
A
#
# COMPACT_ATOMS: atom_id res chain seq x y z
N MET A 1 -5.83 20.59 27.57
CA MET A 1 -6.11 19.14 27.39
C MET A 1 -6.14 18.85 25.89
N GLY A 2 -5.04 18.35 25.33
CA GLY A 2 -4.84 18.30 23.88
C GLY A 2 -5.58 17.13 23.22
N TYR A 3 -6.51 17.43 22.33
CA TYR A 3 -7.11 16.43 21.45
C TYR A 3 -6.07 15.99 20.41
N ARG A 4 -5.55 14.76 20.55
CA ARG A 4 -4.86 14.08 19.46
C ARG A 4 -5.89 13.81 18.36
N ARG A 5 -5.98 14.71 17.37
CA ARG A 5 -6.59 14.40 16.07
C ARG A 5 -5.79 13.24 15.50
N GLY A 6 -6.41 12.06 15.38
CA GLY A 6 -5.84 11.00 14.55
C GLY A 6 -5.52 11.61 13.18
N LYS A 7 -4.32 11.36 12.64
CA LYS A 7 -3.99 11.87 11.31
C LYS A 7 -5.06 11.38 10.34
N ASP A 8 -5.81 12.30 9.74
CA ASP A 8 -6.76 11.93 8.70
C ASP A 8 -5.97 11.24 7.57
N ARG A 9 -6.55 10.18 7.01
CA ARG A 9 -5.93 9.46 5.89
C ARG A 9 -5.96 10.38 4.66
N VAL A 10 -4.83 10.47 3.97
CA VAL A 10 -4.70 11.26 2.73
C VAL A 10 -5.20 10.45 1.53
N HIS A 11 -5.09 9.11 1.61
CA HIS A 11 -5.50 8.17 0.58
C HIS A 11 -6.21 6.96 1.18
N ASP A 12 -6.86 6.18 0.31
CA ASP A 12 -7.46 4.90 0.70
C ASP A 12 -6.38 3.90 1.15
N GLU A 13 -6.77 3.06 2.11
CA GLU A 13 -5.92 1.96 2.58
C GLU A 13 -5.79 0.87 1.51
N LEU A 14 -4.59 0.33 1.37
CA LEU A 14 -4.27 -0.66 0.33
C LEU A 14 -4.66 -2.08 0.77
N LEU A 15 -5.97 -2.33 0.89
CA LEU A 15 -6.52 -3.61 1.38
C LEU A 15 -6.06 -4.82 0.56
N ALA A 16 -6.04 -4.71 -0.77
CA ALA A 16 -5.56 -5.76 -1.66
C ALA A 16 -4.08 -6.08 -1.41
N LEU A 17 -3.25 -5.05 -1.23
CA LEU A 17 -1.82 -5.20 -0.94
C LEU A 17 -1.61 -5.90 0.41
N LYS A 18 -2.39 -5.54 1.44
CA LYS A 18 -2.37 -6.24 2.74
C LYS A 18 -2.71 -7.72 2.62
N GLY A 19 -3.67 -8.07 1.77
CA GLY A 19 -4.00 -9.45 1.44
C GLY A 19 -2.79 -10.19 0.86
N ARG A 20 -2.13 -9.60 -0.14
CA ARG A 20 -0.94 -10.18 -0.79
C ARG A 20 0.23 -10.38 0.17
N ILE A 21 0.45 -9.44 1.09
CA ILE A 21 1.50 -9.55 2.13
C ILE A 21 1.26 -10.80 3.00
N ARG A 22 0.00 -11.07 3.36
CA ARG A 22 -0.37 -12.27 4.13
C ARG A 22 -0.19 -13.54 3.32
N GLU A 23 -0.59 -13.55 2.05
CA GLU A 23 -0.40 -14.69 1.13
C GLU A 23 1.07 -15.07 0.96
N LYS A 24 1.95 -14.06 0.84
CA LYS A 24 3.40 -14.24 0.74
C LYS A 24 4.07 -14.57 2.08
N LYS A 25 3.29 -14.72 3.17
CA LYS A 25 3.78 -15.04 4.53
C LYS A 25 4.90 -14.11 5.00
N THR A 26 4.86 -12.84 4.59
CA THR A 26 5.83 -11.83 5.00
C THR A 26 5.20 -10.82 5.96
N SER A 27 6.04 -10.03 6.61
CA SER A 27 5.65 -8.97 7.55
C SER A 27 6.18 -7.63 7.08
N TYR A 28 5.72 -6.52 7.66
CA TYR A 28 6.32 -5.22 7.35
C TYR A 28 7.81 -5.14 7.71
N ARG A 29 8.27 -5.93 8.68
CA ARG A 29 9.70 -6.06 8.99
C ARG A 29 10.44 -6.79 7.87
N GLY A 30 9.91 -7.90 7.38
CA GLY A 30 10.50 -8.63 6.25
C GLY A 30 10.52 -7.81 4.96
N LEU A 31 9.45 -7.05 4.69
CA LEU A 31 9.43 -6.09 3.58
C LEU A 31 10.46 -4.98 3.77
N SER A 32 10.64 -4.50 4.99
CA SER A 32 11.63 -3.46 5.29
C SER A 32 13.05 -3.94 4.99
N GLU A 33 13.39 -5.14 5.43
CA GLU A 33 14.68 -5.78 5.17
C GLU A 33 14.91 -6.02 3.66
N ALA A 34 13.88 -6.43 2.93
CA ALA A 34 14.00 -6.72 1.50
C ALA A 34 14.03 -5.47 0.59
N THR A 35 13.37 -4.38 0.99
CA THR A 35 13.20 -3.18 0.15
C THR A 35 14.06 -1.99 0.59
N GLY A 36 14.59 -2.02 1.82
CA GLY A 36 15.24 -0.88 2.46
C GLY A 36 14.28 0.22 2.95
N ILE A 37 12.97 0.05 2.75
CA ILE A 37 11.96 1.00 3.21
C ILE A 37 11.72 0.79 4.70
N SER A 38 11.78 1.84 5.53
CA SER A 38 11.55 1.67 6.97
C SER A 38 10.16 1.09 7.29
N VAL A 39 10.05 0.28 8.34
CA VAL A 39 8.77 -0.30 8.81
C VAL A 39 7.70 0.78 9.04
N ASN A 40 8.10 1.94 9.56
CA ASN A 40 7.20 3.07 9.79
C ASN A 40 6.70 3.69 8.48
N ALA A 41 7.56 3.83 7.48
CA ALA A 41 7.17 4.29 6.16
C ALA A 41 6.21 3.30 5.49
N LEU A 42 6.49 1.99 5.55
CA LEU A 42 5.58 0.95 5.06
C LEU A 42 4.22 1.02 5.76
N ASN A 43 4.20 1.17 7.09
CA ASN A 43 2.95 1.30 7.84
C ASN A 43 2.16 2.53 7.38
N ASN A 44 2.81 3.70 7.29
CA ASN A 44 2.14 4.94 6.88
C ASN A 44 1.59 4.83 5.45
N LYS A 45 2.36 4.26 4.54
CA LYS A 45 2.02 4.15 3.12
C LYS A 45 0.88 3.17 2.88
N ILE A 46 0.99 1.96 3.42
CA ILE A 46 -0.03 0.91 3.23
C ILE A 46 -1.35 1.27 3.92
N ASN A 47 -1.30 2.05 5.00
CA ASN A 47 -2.50 2.53 5.72
C ASN A 47 -3.09 3.84 5.16
N GLY A 48 -2.55 4.40 4.08
CA GLY A 48 -3.11 5.57 3.40
C GLY A 48 -2.75 6.93 4.01
N TYR A 49 -1.72 6.99 4.87
CA TYR A 49 -1.27 8.26 5.47
C TYR A 49 -0.26 9.02 4.60
N THR A 50 0.46 8.32 3.72
CA THR A 50 1.45 8.91 2.79
C THR A 50 1.44 8.14 1.47
N ALA A 51 1.74 8.81 0.36
CA ALA A 51 1.87 8.15 -0.94
C ALA A 51 3.15 7.29 -1.05
N MET A 52 3.13 6.31 -1.95
CA MET A 52 4.33 5.62 -2.45
C MET A 52 4.82 6.29 -3.73
N ASP A 53 6.13 6.34 -3.90
CA ASP A 53 6.73 6.68 -5.19
C ASP A 53 6.87 5.44 -6.09
N THR A 54 7.30 5.65 -7.34
CA THR A 54 7.41 4.57 -8.33
C THR A 54 8.48 3.53 -7.98
N ASP A 55 9.58 3.93 -7.35
CA ASP A 55 10.66 3.01 -6.94
C ASP A 55 10.17 2.07 -5.83
N GLU A 56 9.42 2.61 -4.87
CA GLU A 56 8.81 1.82 -3.80
C GLU A 56 7.76 0.84 -4.32
N VAL A 57 6.93 1.27 -5.28
CA VAL A 57 5.98 0.37 -5.95
C VAL A 57 6.71 -0.77 -6.65
N GLN A 58 7.79 -0.48 -7.38
CA GLN A 58 8.57 -1.51 -8.08
C GLN A 58 9.20 -2.51 -7.10
N LYS A 59 9.83 -2.01 -6.03
CA LYS A 59 10.45 -2.85 -4.99
C LYS A 59 9.43 -3.76 -4.31
N LEU A 60 8.28 -3.22 -3.92
CA LEU A 60 7.22 -4.00 -3.27
C LEU A 60 6.59 -5.00 -4.23
N ALA A 61 6.35 -4.62 -5.49
CA ALA A 61 5.83 -5.53 -6.51
C ALA A 61 6.79 -6.70 -6.74
N ALA A 62 8.09 -6.46 -6.80
CA ALA A 62 9.10 -7.51 -6.94
C ALA A 62 9.11 -8.46 -5.73
N VAL A 63 9.17 -7.94 -4.50
CA VAL A 63 9.21 -8.75 -3.27
C VAL A 63 7.92 -9.54 -3.06
N LEU A 64 6.78 -8.96 -3.43
CA LEU A 64 5.46 -9.58 -3.29
C LEU A 64 5.04 -10.38 -4.54
N ASP A 65 5.92 -10.47 -5.54
CA ASP A 65 5.69 -11.18 -6.80
C ASP A 65 4.30 -10.84 -7.36
N ILE A 66 4.12 -9.54 -7.60
CA ILE A 66 2.95 -8.94 -8.22
C ILE A 66 3.28 -8.73 -9.69
N ASP A 67 2.46 -9.30 -10.57
CA ASP A 67 2.62 -9.13 -12.01
C ASP A 67 2.41 -7.67 -12.42
N ALA A 68 3.12 -7.23 -13.47
CA ALA A 68 3.02 -5.86 -13.98
C ALA A 68 1.57 -5.49 -14.36
N ASN A 69 0.79 -6.44 -14.88
CA ASN A 69 -0.61 -6.24 -15.25
C ASN A 69 -1.52 -6.04 -14.02
N ASP A 70 -1.08 -6.47 -12.84
CA ASP A 70 -1.84 -6.38 -11.59
C ASP A 70 -1.46 -5.15 -10.73
N ILE A 71 -0.46 -4.35 -11.12
CA ILE A 71 0.00 -3.19 -10.32
C ILE A 71 -1.16 -2.25 -9.97
N VAL A 72 -2.03 -1.95 -10.94
CA VAL A 72 -3.18 -1.05 -10.75
C VAL A 72 -4.11 -1.55 -9.64
N LYS A 73 -4.32 -2.86 -9.55
CA LYS A 73 -5.17 -3.50 -8.55
C LYS A 73 -4.65 -3.36 -7.13
N TYR A 74 -3.33 -3.43 -6.96
CA TYR A 74 -2.71 -3.43 -5.63
C TYR A 74 -2.38 -2.02 -5.12
N PHE A 75 -1.99 -1.11 -6.00
CA PHE A 75 -1.46 0.21 -5.61
C PHE A 75 -2.41 1.38 -5.94
N PHE A 76 -3.45 1.18 -6.76
CA PHE A 76 -4.37 2.23 -7.19
C PHE A 76 -5.86 1.87 -7.00
N PRO A 77 -6.31 1.60 -5.75
CA PRO A 77 -7.67 1.13 -5.48
C PRO A 77 -8.76 2.14 -5.88
N SER A 78 -8.48 3.43 -5.81
CA SER A 78 -9.42 4.50 -6.16
C SER A 78 -9.76 4.56 -7.66
N ILE A 79 -8.87 4.03 -8.54
CA ILE A 79 -9.14 3.91 -9.98
C ILE A 79 -10.16 2.79 -10.24
N ILE A 80 -10.08 1.70 -9.48
CA ILE A 80 -10.99 0.55 -9.64
C ILE A 80 -12.36 0.84 -9.02
N ALA A 81 -12.41 1.51 -7.87
CA ALA A 81 -13.65 1.77 -7.15
C ALA A 81 -14.61 2.75 -7.87
N LYS A 82 -14.11 3.59 -8.79
CA LYS A 82 -14.91 4.58 -9.54
C LYS A 82 -15.57 4.03 -10.81
N ARG A 83 -16.00 2.77 -10.82
CA ARG A 83 -16.81 2.18 -11.89
C ARG A 83 -18.33 2.23 -11.67
N ASN A 84 -18.83 3.14 -10.84
CA ASN A 84 -20.24 3.52 -10.83
C ASN A 84 -20.48 4.76 -11.72
N ILE A 85 -20.24 4.59 -13.02
CA ILE A 85 -20.80 5.53 -14.00
C ILE A 85 -22.27 5.11 -14.17
N LYS A 86 -23.18 5.85 -13.54
CA LYS A 86 -24.59 5.83 -13.95
C LYS A 86 -24.63 6.45 -15.34
N ILE A 87 -24.81 5.61 -16.36
CA ILE A 87 -25.22 6.02 -17.70
C ILE A 87 -26.74 6.18 -17.69
#